data_AF-A0A223EAI8-F1
#
_entry.id   AF-A0A223EAI8-F1
#
_cell.length_a   1.000
_cell.length_b   1.000
_cell.length_c   1.000
_cell.angle_alpha   90.00
_cell.angle_beta   90.00
_cell.angle_gamma   90.00
#
_symmetry.space_group_name_H-M   'P 1'
#
loop_
_entity.id
_entity.type
_entity.pdbx_description
1 polymer ?
#
loop_
_entity_poly.entity_id
_entity_poly.type
_entity_poly.pdbx_seq_one_letter_code
_entity_poly.pdbx_strand_id
1 'polypeptide(L)'
;MNPECKIELFKENGDIIEKAHIIPYSDTKDNSFENLIILCPNCHTNFDKNSAFSVDDVKKWKEIRKAELESFFSKKYDSFEDLKNAVVPLLLDNKSIFENYYHEDTKDLWDIFEGKILSNNRILRNILKQNLKLIQNHSYENYSNLAIVQKFLLHIDEFEATRVNEEKIRRVLFPEEINSLFGIEPLDGHFLPSVESIESLIEVLQNNGQFETIVLGIDRPYIQIKKKDCISERIYLNDTPRLRQIYYDNNCFRKVNVRFESLNYALKVIKSRGLEFEFVDINNLKEVIVNGVKIVFVYEYCLSKVKLLQFSPEESCVILNLHNWNGESCISTEAYELAKEMKVKLLRMDEFYGFINSIK
;
A
#
# COMPACT_ATOMS: atom_id res chain seq x y z
N MET A 1 4.19 20.94 30.49
CA MET A 1 3.11 21.29 31.44
C MET A 1 3.25 20.46 32.70
N ASN A 2 2.83 21.01 33.84
CA ASN A 2 2.66 20.24 35.07
C ASN A 2 1.62 19.10 34.87
N PRO A 3 1.97 17.82 35.09
CA PRO A 3 1.08 16.67 34.96
C PRO A 3 -0.21 16.78 35.78
N GLU A 4 -0.14 17.38 36.97
CA GLU A 4 -1.29 17.55 37.87
C GLU A 4 -2.21 18.71 37.46
N CYS A 5 -1.73 19.59 36.57
CA CYS A 5 -2.52 20.72 36.10
C CYS A 5 -3.44 20.28 34.94
N LYS A 6 -4.75 20.34 35.21
CA LYS A 6 -5.84 20.01 34.27
C LYS A 6 -6.54 21.25 33.68
N ILE A 7 -5.93 22.43 33.82
CA ILE A 7 -6.53 23.65 33.28
C ILE A 7 -6.48 23.60 31.76
N GLU A 8 -7.58 23.99 31.12
CA GLU A 8 -7.65 24.17 29.68
C GLU A 8 -6.84 25.41 29.29
N LEU A 9 -5.80 25.20 28.47
CA LEU A 9 -4.90 26.26 28.01
C LEU A 9 -5.41 26.99 26.77
N PHE A 10 -6.17 26.28 25.93
CA PHE A 10 -6.67 26.79 24.66
C PHE A 10 -8.14 27.17 24.82
N LYS A 11 -8.47 28.45 24.64
CA LYS A 11 -9.82 28.97 24.92
C LYS A 11 -10.28 29.85 23.77
N GLU A 12 -11.57 29.82 23.48
CA GLU A 12 -12.18 30.61 22.40
C GLU A 12 -11.90 32.12 22.51
N ASN A 13 -11.72 32.64 23.74
CA ASN A 13 -11.48 34.06 24.02
C ASN A 13 -10.01 34.39 24.36
N GLY A 14 -9.07 33.56 23.91
CA GLY A 14 -7.64 33.80 24.07
C GLY A 14 -6.97 32.72 24.92
N ASP A 15 -5.93 32.13 24.35
CA ASP A 15 -5.14 31.09 25.00
C ASP A 15 -4.38 31.65 26.20
N ILE A 16 -4.39 30.92 27.32
CA ILE A 16 -3.69 31.29 28.56
C ILE A 16 -2.36 30.56 28.67
N ILE A 17 -1.72 30.31 27.54
CA ILE A 17 -0.52 29.50 27.41
C ILE A 17 0.74 30.37 27.54
N GLU A 18 1.66 29.97 28.41
CA GLU A 18 2.93 30.68 28.60
C GLU A 18 4.10 29.75 28.29
N LYS A 19 5.00 30.22 27.42
CA LYS A 19 6.27 29.56 27.12
C LYS A 19 7.33 30.09 28.08
N ALA A 20 7.90 29.19 28.87
CA ALA A 20 8.90 29.49 29.88
C ALA A 20 10.22 28.78 29.58
N HIS A 21 11.33 29.38 29.99
CA HIS A 21 12.60 28.68 30.09
C HIS A 21 12.66 27.90 31.39
N ILE A 22 13.06 26.64 31.34
CA ILE A 22 13.25 25.81 32.54
C ILE A 22 14.45 26.32 33.33
N ILE A 23 15.53 26.69 32.65
CA ILE A 23 16.67 27.43 33.21
C ILE A 23 16.70 28.81 32.53
N PRO A 24 16.71 29.92 33.29
CA PRO A 24 16.60 31.26 32.72
C PRO A 24 17.59 31.52 31.58
N TYR A 25 17.09 32.14 30.50
CA TYR A 25 17.92 32.50 29.35
C TYR A 25 19.06 33.47 29.72
N SER A 26 18.89 34.30 30.75
CA SER A 26 19.95 35.16 31.27
C SER A 26 21.19 34.38 31.68
N ASP A 27 21.00 33.15 32.16
CA ASP A 27 22.02 32.36 32.85
C ASP A 27 22.73 31.40 31.89
N THR A 28 21.98 30.82 30.94
CA THR A 28 22.50 29.79 30.02
C THR A 28 22.58 30.23 28.58
N LYS A 29 21.85 31.29 28.20
CA LYS A 29 21.55 31.64 26.79
C LYS A 29 20.98 30.47 25.99
N ASP A 30 20.39 29.48 26.66
CA ASP A 30 19.85 28.27 26.03
C ASP A 30 18.37 28.47 25.66
N ASN A 31 18.11 28.59 24.36
CA ASN A 31 16.76 28.66 23.77
C ASN A 31 16.33 27.32 23.14
N SER A 32 17.02 26.23 23.45
CA SER A 32 16.71 24.92 22.87
C SER A 32 15.31 24.46 23.26
N PHE A 33 14.73 23.59 22.42
CA PHE A 33 13.48 22.92 22.75
C PHE A 33 13.57 22.27 24.12
N GLU A 34 14.70 21.64 24.48
CA GLU A 34 14.91 20.97 25.75
C GLU A 34 14.78 21.91 26.96
N ASN A 35 15.26 23.15 26.86
CA ASN A 35 15.14 24.16 27.90
C ASN A 35 13.81 24.92 27.90
N LEU A 36 12.88 24.64 26.98
CA LEU A 36 11.58 25.30 26.91
C LEU A 36 10.46 24.40 27.44
N ILE A 37 9.49 25.00 28.12
CA ILE A 37 8.28 24.32 28.57
C ILE A 37 7.05 25.22 28.42
N ILE A 38 5.90 24.59 28.18
CA ILE A 38 4.58 25.23 28.22
C ILE A 38 3.95 25.07 29.61
N LEU A 39 3.46 26.18 30.17
CA LEU A 39 2.76 26.28 31.46
C LEU A 39 1.51 27.16 31.36
N CYS A 40 0.59 27.02 32.32
CA CYS A 40 -0.45 28.02 32.56
C CYS A 40 0.11 29.15 33.45
N PRO A 41 -0.55 30.32 33.57
CA PRO A 41 0.00 31.47 34.27
C PRO A 41 0.25 31.21 35.76
N ASN A 42 -0.61 30.38 36.37
CA ASN A 42 -0.47 29.98 37.77
C ASN A 42 0.73 29.05 37.98
N CYS A 43 0.90 28.04 37.13
CA CYS A 43 2.04 27.13 37.21
C CYS A 43 3.35 27.86 36.93
N HIS A 44 3.36 28.77 35.96
CA HIS A 44 4.54 29.57 35.62
C HIS A 44 4.91 30.51 36.76
N THR A 45 3.95 31.26 37.32
CA THR A 45 4.17 32.12 38.50
C THR A 45 4.71 31.32 39.68
N ASN A 46 4.15 30.14 39.94
CA ASN A 46 4.60 29.29 41.05
C ASN A 46 6.02 28.74 40.85
N PHE A 47 6.40 28.47 39.61
CA PHE A 47 7.75 28.05 39.27
C PHE A 47 8.75 29.21 39.40
N ASP A 48 8.50 30.31 38.70
CA ASP A 48 9.46 31.42 38.55
C ASP A 48 9.56 32.30 39.80
N LYS A 49 8.43 32.63 40.44
CA LYS A 49 8.38 33.65 41.50
C LYS A 49 8.27 33.07 42.90
N ASN A 50 7.52 31.99 43.04
CA ASN A 50 7.24 31.41 44.36
C ASN A 50 8.17 30.25 44.72
N SER A 51 9.04 29.83 43.80
CA SER A 51 9.96 28.69 43.97
C SER A 51 9.27 27.43 44.50
N ALA A 52 8.00 27.24 44.11
CA ALA A 52 7.17 26.13 44.57
C ALA A 52 7.58 24.79 43.92
N PHE A 53 8.35 24.85 42.84
CA PHE A 53 8.84 23.71 42.08
C PHE A 53 10.30 23.93 41.69
N SER A 54 11.09 22.87 41.72
CA SER A 54 12.49 22.92 41.28
C SER A 54 12.62 22.77 39.76
N VAL A 55 13.79 23.13 39.21
CA VAL A 55 14.16 22.85 37.81
C VAL A 55 13.99 21.37 37.47
N ASP A 56 14.38 20.47 38.37
CA ASP A 56 14.29 19.03 38.13
C ASP A 56 12.83 18.54 38.14
N ASP A 57 11.96 19.12 38.96
CA ASP A 57 10.52 18.83 38.92
C ASP A 57 9.95 19.20 37.55
N VAL A 58 10.29 20.38 37.03
CA VAL A 58 9.79 20.88 35.74
C VAL A 58 10.35 20.07 34.56
N LYS A 59 11.61 19.64 34.62
CA LYS A 59 12.17 18.68 33.65
C LYS A 59 11.40 17.36 33.67
N LYS A 60 11.14 16.82 34.87
CA LYS A 60 10.36 15.59 35.04
C LYS A 60 8.94 15.73 34.52
N TRP A 61 8.29 16.87 34.70
CA TRP A 61 6.97 17.16 34.13
C TRP A 61 6.95 17.05 32.62
N LYS A 62 7.97 17.57 31.96
CA LYS A 62 8.12 17.50 30.50
C LYS A 62 8.28 16.07 30.02
N GLU A 63 9.12 15.28 30.70
CA GLU A 63 9.29 13.84 30.41
C GLU A 63 7.99 13.05 30.62
N ILE A 64 7.26 13.29 31.73
CA ILE A 64 5.97 12.66 31.98
C ILE A 64 4.98 12.98 30.86
N ARG A 65 4.84 14.26 30.48
CA ARG A 65 3.91 14.67 29.42
C ARG A 65 4.31 14.13 28.05
N LYS A 66 5.60 14.02 27.77
CA LYS A 66 6.10 13.36 26.56
C LYS A 66 5.70 11.88 26.55
N ALA A 67 5.91 11.17 27.66
CA ALA A 67 5.53 9.76 27.79
C ALA A 67 4.01 9.55 27.69
N GLU A 68 3.20 10.43 28.28
CA GLU A 68 1.73 10.41 28.16
C GLU A 68 1.29 10.58 26.71
N LEU A 69 1.87 11.56 25.99
CA LEU A 69 1.59 11.80 24.58
C LEU A 69 1.98 10.60 23.71
N GLU A 70 3.18 10.06 23.93
CA GLU A 70 3.66 8.86 23.23
C GLU A 70 2.75 7.66 23.50
N SER A 71 2.34 7.45 24.76
CA SER A 71 1.41 6.38 25.15
C SER A 71 0.04 6.53 24.46
N PHE A 72 -0.51 7.74 24.43
CA PHE A 72 -1.80 8.03 23.82
C PHE A 72 -1.83 7.68 22.32
N PHE A 73 -0.77 8.02 21.59
CA PHE A 73 -0.65 7.74 20.16
C PHE A 73 -0.02 6.37 19.84
N SER A 74 0.30 5.55 20.85
CA SER A 74 0.85 4.20 20.70
C SER A 74 -0.24 3.11 20.60
N LYS A 75 -1.43 3.47 20.11
CA LYS A 75 -2.55 2.54 19.97
C LYS A 75 -2.15 1.37 19.06
N LYS A 76 -2.36 0.15 19.56
CA LYS A 76 -2.26 -1.08 18.77
C LYS A 76 -3.61 -1.38 18.14
N TYR A 77 -3.57 -1.85 16.91
CA TYR A 77 -4.73 -2.25 16.13
C TYR A 77 -4.74 -3.76 15.94
N ASP A 78 -5.93 -4.31 15.75
CA ASP A 78 -6.14 -5.75 15.56
C ASP A 78 -6.01 -6.16 14.09
N SER A 79 -6.34 -5.25 13.17
CA SER A 79 -6.28 -5.47 11.72
C SER A 79 -5.60 -4.33 10.97
N PHE A 80 -5.09 -4.61 9.76
CA PHE A 80 -4.57 -3.58 8.88
C PHE A 80 -5.66 -2.55 8.49
N GLU A 81 -6.92 -2.97 8.38
CA GLU A 81 -8.03 -2.06 8.08
C GLU A 81 -8.26 -1.04 9.21
N ASP A 82 -8.18 -1.47 10.47
CA ASP A 82 -8.28 -0.54 11.62
C ASP A 82 -7.10 0.42 11.68
N LEU A 83 -5.88 -0.07 11.38
CA LEU A 83 -4.70 0.76 11.24
C LEU A 83 -4.88 1.80 10.12
N LYS A 84 -5.36 1.36 8.96
CA LYS A 84 -5.63 2.21 7.79
C LYS A 84 -6.62 3.32 8.12
N ASN A 85 -7.70 3.02 8.84
CA ASN A 85 -8.69 4.02 9.26
C ASN A 85 -8.09 5.13 10.13
N ALA A 86 -7.03 4.84 10.90
CA ALA A 86 -6.32 5.85 11.70
C ALA A 86 -5.24 6.60 10.89
N VAL A 87 -4.59 5.93 9.94
CA VAL A 87 -3.46 6.48 9.16
C VAL A 87 -3.93 7.35 8.00
N VAL A 88 -4.95 6.91 7.24
CA VAL A 88 -5.40 7.57 6.01
C VAL A 88 -5.78 9.05 6.21
N PRO A 89 -6.56 9.44 7.25
CA PRO A 89 -6.90 10.84 7.46
C PRO A 89 -5.68 11.75 7.65
N LEU A 90 -4.65 11.27 8.34
CA LEU A 90 -3.42 12.03 8.59
C LEU A 90 -2.56 12.18 7.33
N LEU A 91 -2.48 11.12 6.52
CA LEU A 91 -1.78 11.17 5.23
C LEU A 91 -2.50 12.10 4.24
N LEU A 92 -3.84 12.06 4.18
CA LEU A 92 -4.63 12.95 3.33
C LEU A 92 -4.50 14.42 3.76
N ASP A 93 -4.53 14.71 5.06
CA ASP A 93 -4.32 16.07 5.58
C ASP A 93 -2.92 16.58 5.21
N ASN A 94 -1.89 15.76 5.41
CA ASN A 94 -0.52 16.10 4.99
C ASN A 94 -0.40 16.33 3.49
N LYS A 95 -1.01 15.45 2.67
CA LYS A 95 -1.02 15.57 1.21
C LYS A 95 -1.69 16.88 0.79
N SER A 96 -2.87 17.18 1.34
CA SER A 96 -3.61 18.41 1.07
C SER A 96 -2.78 19.66 1.43
N ILE A 97 -2.14 19.68 2.60
CA ILE A 97 -1.28 20.81 2.99
C ILE A 97 -0.11 20.97 2.01
N PHE A 98 0.56 19.87 1.67
CA PHE A 98 1.68 19.90 0.74
C PHE A 98 1.27 20.42 -0.63
N GLU A 99 0.21 19.88 -1.23
CA GLU A 99 -0.26 20.26 -2.56
C GLU A 99 -0.73 21.71 -2.66
N ASN A 100 -1.32 22.25 -1.58
CA ASN A 100 -1.86 23.61 -1.59
C ASN A 100 -0.84 24.68 -1.17
N TYR A 101 0.13 24.36 -0.32
CA TYR A 101 0.99 25.38 0.31
C TYR A 101 2.49 25.23 0.00
N TYR A 102 2.95 24.10 -0.53
CA TYR A 102 4.37 23.91 -0.87
C TYR A 102 4.69 24.48 -2.27
N HIS A 103 4.62 25.82 -2.41
CA HIS A 103 4.95 26.56 -3.64
C HIS A 103 5.80 27.78 -3.30
N GLU A 104 6.56 28.31 -4.29
CA GLU A 104 7.45 29.46 -4.09
C GLU A 104 6.70 30.72 -3.62
N ASP A 105 5.47 30.93 -4.12
CA ASP A 105 4.65 32.11 -3.82
C ASP A 105 3.88 32.03 -2.50
N THR A 106 3.91 30.89 -1.80
CA THR A 106 3.09 30.64 -0.59
C THR A 106 3.93 30.36 0.66
N LYS A 107 5.20 30.79 0.69
CA LYS A 107 6.12 30.50 1.79
C LYS A 107 5.59 30.88 3.18
N ASP A 108 4.98 32.07 3.32
CA ASP A 108 4.44 32.52 4.60
C ASP A 108 3.29 31.62 5.09
N LEU A 109 2.47 31.10 4.16
CA LEU A 109 1.40 30.15 4.46
C LEU A 109 1.97 28.76 4.76
N TRP A 110 3.00 28.33 4.03
CA TRP A 110 3.70 27.08 4.31
C TRP A 110 4.25 27.06 5.74
N ASP A 111 4.89 28.13 6.19
CA ASP A 111 5.46 28.20 7.54
C ASP A 111 4.38 28.08 8.64
N ILE A 112 3.13 28.50 8.35
CA ILE A 112 1.98 28.29 9.25
C ILE A 112 1.54 26.82 9.26
N PHE A 113 1.40 26.19 8.10
CA PHE A 113 0.85 24.83 8.01
C PHE A 113 1.89 23.70 8.15
N GLU A 114 3.18 23.98 8.01
CA GLU A 114 4.27 23.01 8.21
C GLU A 114 4.22 22.40 9.62
N GLY A 115 3.85 23.19 10.62
CA GLY A 115 3.65 22.72 12.00
C GLY A 115 2.59 21.61 12.11
N LYS A 116 1.55 21.65 11.26
CA LYS A 116 0.52 20.61 11.20
C LYS A 116 1.05 19.31 10.61
N ILE A 117 1.85 19.39 9.54
CA ILE A 117 2.53 18.22 8.98
C ILE A 117 3.45 17.57 10.02
N LEU A 118 4.23 18.36 10.76
CA LEU A 118 5.08 17.85 11.84
C LEU A 118 4.27 17.12 12.92
N SER A 119 3.13 17.71 13.33
CA SER A 119 2.23 17.08 14.30
C SER A 119 1.67 15.75 13.79
N ASN A 120 1.14 15.73 12.57
CA ASN A 120 0.60 14.52 11.94
C ASN A 120 1.68 13.45 11.75
N ASN A 121 2.90 13.82 11.33
CA ASN A 121 4.04 12.92 11.16
C ASN A 121 4.43 12.24 12.49
N ARG A 122 4.44 12.97 13.60
CA ARG A 122 4.72 12.38 14.93
C ARG A 122 3.66 11.34 15.31
N ILE A 123 2.38 11.62 15.04
CA ILE A 123 1.29 10.67 15.27
C ILE A 123 1.44 9.43 14.39
N LEU A 124 1.63 9.64 13.08
CA LEU A 124 1.85 8.57 12.09
C LEU A 124 3.03 7.67 12.49
N ARG A 125 4.15 8.27 12.88
CA ARG A 125 5.35 7.56 13.35
C ARG A 125 5.04 6.64 14.53
N ASN A 126 4.33 7.15 15.55
CA ASN A 126 4.01 6.38 16.74
C ASN A 126 3.04 5.23 16.42
N ILE A 127 1.98 5.51 15.65
CA ILE A 127 1.01 4.51 15.21
C ILE A 127 1.72 3.41 14.41
N LEU A 128 2.52 3.75 13.41
CA LEU A 128 3.17 2.77 12.54
C LEU A 128 4.18 1.92 13.29
N LYS A 129 5.03 2.52 14.14
CA LYS A 129 6.04 1.77 14.93
C LYS A 129 5.42 0.72 15.85
N GLN A 130 4.23 0.96 16.39
CA GLN A 130 3.54 0.00 17.26
C GLN A 130 2.81 -1.12 16.50
N ASN A 131 2.61 -0.94 15.20
CA ASN A 131 1.75 -1.80 14.38
C ASN A 131 2.45 -2.44 13.18
N LEU A 132 3.80 -2.47 13.17
CA LEU A 132 4.59 -3.05 12.09
C LEU A 132 4.23 -4.52 11.78
N LYS A 133 3.74 -5.27 12.77
CA LYS A 133 3.29 -6.67 12.61
C LYS A 133 2.12 -6.83 11.63
N LEU A 134 1.34 -5.78 11.42
CA LEU A 134 0.19 -5.76 10.50
C LEU A 134 0.61 -5.48 9.06
N ILE A 135 1.86 -5.05 8.85
CA ILE A 135 2.37 -4.72 7.53
C ILE A 135 3.03 -5.96 6.94
N GLN A 136 2.72 -6.25 5.67
CA GLN A 136 3.35 -7.34 4.94
C GLN A 136 4.88 -7.16 4.93
N ASN A 137 5.60 -8.24 5.24
CA ASN A 137 7.06 -8.26 5.25
C ASN A 137 7.62 -9.32 4.29
N HIS A 138 8.77 -9.03 3.68
CA HIS A 138 9.55 -9.94 2.84
C HIS A 138 11.04 -9.74 3.10
N SER A 139 11.83 -10.81 2.90
CA SER A 139 13.30 -10.78 3.01
C SER A 139 14.00 -9.89 1.96
N TYR A 140 13.30 -9.50 0.90
CA TYR A 140 13.82 -8.66 -0.17
C TYR A 140 13.04 -7.36 -0.15
N GLU A 141 13.76 -6.25 -0.08
CA GLU A 141 13.20 -4.91 0.14
C GLU A 141 12.12 -4.56 -0.90
N ASN A 142 12.38 -4.83 -2.18
CA ASN A 142 11.46 -4.54 -3.30
C ASN A 142 10.10 -5.26 -3.19
N TYR A 143 10.03 -6.33 -2.39
CA TYR A 143 8.81 -7.12 -2.16
C TYR A 143 8.23 -6.93 -0.75
N SER A 144 8.68 -5.93 0.00
CA SER A 144 8.30 -5.71 1.40
C SER A 144 7.56 -4.39 1.58
N ASN A 145 6.29 -4.45 2.00
CA ASN A 145 5.58 -3.24 2.42
C ASN A 145 6.15 -2.66 3.72
N LEU A 146 6.75 -3.50 4.56
CA LEU A 146 7.46 -3.05 5.75
C LEU A 146 8.64 -2.13 5.39
N ALA A 147 9.34 -2.38 4.27
CA ALA A 147 10.41 -1.51 3.81
C ALA A 147 9.88 -0.12 3.38
N ILE A 148 8.71 -0.07 2.73
CA ILE A 148 8.03 1.20 2.39
C ILE A 148 7.73 1.99 3.68
N VAL A 149 7.19 1.32 4.70
CA VAL A 149 6.91 1.95 6.00
C VAL A 149 8.20 2.43 6.67
N GLN A 150 9.28 1.66 6.64
CA GLN A 150 10.58 2.07 7.19
C GLN A 150 11.16 3.29 6.48
N LYS A 151 11.08 3.34 5.15
CA LYS A 151 11.48 4.53 4.36
C LYS A 151 10.64 5.74 4.71
N PHE A 152 9.34 5.56 4.94
CA PHE A 152 8.45 6.65 5.38
C PHE A 152 8.79 7.14 6.80
N LEU A 153 9.13 6.24 7.72
CA LEU A 153 9.58 6.62 9.06
C LEU A 153 10.91 7.41 9.00
N LEU A 154 11.83 7.00 8.14
CA LEU A 154 13.08 7.75 7.92
C LEU A 154 12.82 9.12 7.30
N HIS A 155 11.90 9.21 6.34
CA HIS A 155 11.43 10.49 5.79
C HIS A 155 10.89 11.40 6.88
N ILE A 156 10.05 10.89 7.79
CA ILE A 156 9.51 11.66 8.93
C ILE A 156 10.64 12.16 9.82
N ASP A 157 11.56 11.29 10.22
CA ASP A 157 12.66 11.64 11.13
C ASP A 157 13.58 12.70 10.48
N GLU A 158 13.93 12.58 9.19
CA GLU A 158 14.74 13.58 8.47
C GLU A 158 13.96 14.88 8.21
N PHE A 159 12.65 14.78 7.91
CA PHE A 159 11.79 15.94 7.78
C PHE A 159 11.84 16.76 9.07
N GLU A 160 11.56 16.16 10.23
CA GLU A 160 11.59 16.86 11.50
C GLU A 160 12.98 17.43 11.85
N ALA A 161 14.03 16.63 11.70
CA ALA A 161 15.40 17.03 12.08
C ALA A 161 15.95 18.20 11.25
N THR A 162 15.47 18.39 10.02
CA THR A 162 15.98 19.43 9.12
C THR A 162 15.35 20.80 9.34
N ARG A 163 14.27 20.92 10.14
CA ARG A 163 13.58 22.21 10.37
C ARG A 163 14.37 23.21 11.20
N VAL A 164 15.39 22.76 11.91
CA VAL A 164 16.32 23.63 12.64
C VAL A 164 17.41 24.21 11.74
N ASN A 165 17.59 23.67 10.53
CA ASN A 165 18.61 24.10 9.58
C ASN A 165 18.03 25.16 8.64
N GLU A 166 18.78 26.22 8.33
CA GLU A 166 18.36 27.27 7.40
C GLU A 166 18.02 26.72 6.02
N GLU A 167 18.86 25.83 5.50
CA GLU A 167 18.72 25.29 4.14
C GLU A 167 17.73 24.10 4.03
N LYS A 168 17.29 23.53 5.17
CA LYS A 168 16.36 22.38 5.25
C LYS A 168 16.64 21.23 4.26
N ILE A 169 17.92 20.97 3.93
CA ILE A 169 18.34 19.97 2.93
C ILE A 169 17.95 18.56 3.39
N ARG A 170 17.33 17.78 2.48
CA ARG A 170 16.88 16.41 2.73
C ARG A 170 17.34 15.46 1.62
N ARG A 171 17.68 14.23 1.97
CA ARG A 171 17.99 13.13 1.06
C ARG A 171 16.81 12.18 0.87
N VAL A 172 16.04 11.93 1.91
CA VAL A 172 14.90 11.00 1.88
C VAL A 172 13.62 11.78 1.60
N LEU A 173 13.19 11.69 0.35
CA LEU A 173 11.92 12.25 -0.10
C LEU A 173 10.73 11.39 0.35
N PHE A 174 9.54 11.96 0.24
CA PHE A 174 8.31 11.26 0.57
C PHE A 174 8.13 10.02 -0.34
N PRO A 175 7.96 8.81 0.22
CA PRO A 175 7.73 7.62 -0.57
C PRO A 175 6.26 7.53 -0.99
N GLU A 176 5.96 7.84 -2.26
CA GLU A 176 4.59 7.78 -2.81
C GLU A 176 3.93 6.41 -2.62
N GLU A 177 4.73 5.34 -2.51
CA GLU A 177 4.26 3.99 -2.25
C GLU A 177 3.50 3.85 -0.93
N ILE A 178 3.70 4.77 0.03
CA ILE A 178 2.91 4.80 1.28
C ILE A 178 1.43 5.11 1.00
N ASN A 179 1.15 6.00 0.04
CA ASN A 179 -0.22 6.36 -0.32
C ASN A 179 -0.91 5.17 -1.00
N SER A 180 -0.20 4.46 -1.87
CA SER A 180 -0.69 3.23 -2.49
C SER A 180 -0.99 2.16 -1.45
N LEU A 181 -0.05 1.87 -0.54
CA LEU A 181 -0.21 0.88 0.53
C LEU A 181 -1.51 1.10 1.32
N PHE A 182 -1.81 2.34 1.68
CA PHE A 182 -3.01 2.71 2.43
C PHE A 182 -4.24 2.99 1.54
N GLY A 183 -4.15 2.78 0.23
CA GLY A 183 -5.27 2.90 -0.71
C GLY A 183 -5.74 4.34 -0.97
N ILE A 184 -4.87 5.32 -0.76
CA ILE A 184 -5.12 6.75 -1.03
C ILE A 184 -4.99 7.04 -2.53
N GLU A 185 -3.92 6.56 -3.15
CA GLU A 185 -3.61 6.82 -4.55
C GLU A 185 -2.92 5.61 -5.17
N PRO A 186 -3.49 5.01 -6.22
CA PRO A 186 -2.91 3.82 -6.83
C PRO A 186 -1.66 4.17 -7.64
N LEU A 187 -0.66 3.30 -7.58
CA LEU A 187 0.54 3.42 -8.43
C LEU A 187 0.40 2.58 -9.70
N ASP A 188 1.12 2.99 -10.74
CA ASP A 188 1.36 2.17 -11.92
C ASP A 188 2.66 1.37 -11.74
N GLY A 189 2.56 0.33 -10.91
CA GLY A 189 3.66 -0.58 -10.61
C GLY A 189 3.70 -1.81 -11.53
N HIS A 190 4.50 -2.79 -11.12
CA HIS A 190 4.56 -4.10 -11.79
C HIS A 190 3.47 -5.04 -11.28
N PHE A 191 3.09 -6.01 -12.10
CA PHE A 191 2.16 -7.05 -11.67
C PHE A 191 2.80 -8.01 -10.68
N LEU A 192 2.03 -8.40 -9.66
CA LEU A 192 2.36 -9.61 -8.91
C LEU A 192 2.17 -10.83 -9.82
N PRO A 193 3.10 -11.81 -9.81
CA PRO A 193 3.21 -12.75 -10.91
C PRO A 193 2.17 -13.87 -10.91
N SER A 194 1.52 -14.21 -9.80
CA SER A 194 0.66 -15.41 -9.71
C SER A 194 -0.80 -15.10 -10.05
N VAL A 195 -1.33 -15.80 -11.06
CA VAL A 195 -2.78 -15.86 -11.33
C VAL A 195 -3.51 -16.54 -10.18
N GLU A 196 -2.91 -17.58 -9.60
CA GLU A 196 -3.48 -18.36 -8.51
C GLU A 196 -3.71 -17.52 -7.25
N SER A 197 -2.86 -16.52 -7.01
CA SER A 197 -3.10 -15.54 -5.94
C SER A 197 -4.33 -14.67 -6.17
N ILE A 198 -4.60 -14.31 -7.43
CA ILE A 198 -5.79 -13.53 -7.80
C ILE A 198 -7.03 -14.41 -7.66
N GLU A 199 -7.00 -15.64 -8.18
CA GLU A 199 -8.08 -16.63 -8.02
C GLU A 199 -8.42 -16.83 -6.53
N SER A 200 -7.39 -17.02 -5.69
CA SER A 200 -7.58 -17.15 -4.25
C SER A 200 -8.15 -15.89 -3.59
N LEU A 201 -7.84 -14.70 -4.09
CA LEU A 201 -8.42 -13.46 -3.58
C LEU A 201 -9.89 -13.32 -4.01
N ILE A 202 -10.23 -13.68 -5.25
CA ILE A 202 -11.61 -13.69 -5.74
C ILE A 202 -12.49 -14.58 -4.84
N GLU A 203 -12.04 -15.79 -4.53
CA GLU A 203 -12.76 -16.71 -3.65
C GLU A 203 -13.01 -16.10 -2.25
N VAL A 204 -12.00 -15.47 -1.65
CA VAL A 204 -12.15 -14.77 -0.36
C VAL A 204 -13.17 -13.62 -0.47
N LEU A 205 -13.09 -12.82 -1.52
CA LEU A 205 -14.00 -11.69 -1.74
C LEU A 205 -15.44 -12.15 -2.00
N GLN A 206 -15.63 -13.27 -2.70
CA GLN A 206 -16.94 -13.88 -2.92
C GLN A 206 -17.54 -14.38 -1.60
N ASN A 207 -16.76 -15.09 -0.79
CA ASN A 207 -17.19 -15.60 0.52
C ASN A 207 -17.60 -14.47 1.47
N ASN A 208 -16.98 -13.30 1.33
CA ASN A 208 -17.32 -12.10 2.11
C ASN A 208 -18.47 -11.27 1.50
N GLY A 209 -19.03 -11.67 0.35
CA GLY A 209 -20.06 -10.90 -0.37
C GLY A 209 -19.58 -9.56 -0.93
N GLN A 210 -18.26 -9.43 -1.16
CA GLN A 210 -17.60 -8.20 -1.60
C GLN A 210 -17.23 -8.20 -3.08
N PHE A 211 -17.15 -9.36 -3.73
CA PHE A 211 -16.75 -9.46 -5.14
C PHE A 211 -17.88 -9.00 -6.09
N GLU A 212 -17.58 -8.07 -7.00
CA GLU A 212 -18.51 -7.66 -8.08
C GLU A 212 -18.06 -8.22 -9.44
N THR A 213 -16.83 -7.94 -9.85
CA THR A 213 -16.29 -8.44 -11.13
C THR A 213 -14.76 -8.31 -11.18
N ILE A 214 -14.13 -8.92 -12.19
CA ILE A 214 -12.72 -8.72 -12.54
C ILE A 214 -12.61 -8.35 -14.02
N VAL A 215 -11.78 -7.35 -14.31
CA VAL A 215 -11.54 -6.86 -15.67
C VAL A 215 -10.09 -7.09 -16.06
N LEU A 216 -9.88 -8.06 -16.97
CA LEU A 216 -8.59 -8.40 -17.56
C LEU A 216 -8.52 -8.06 -19.06
N GLY A 217 -7.34 -8.21 -19.65
CA GLY A 217 -7.07 -7.92 -21.06
C GLY A 217 -6.99 -6.42 -21.37
N ILE A 218 -6.64 -5.60 -20.38
CA ILE A 218 -6.47 -4.15 -20.48
C ILE A 218 -5.14 -3.73 -19.83
N ASP A 219 -4.72 -2.48 -20.04
CA ASP A 219 -3.45 -1.97 -19.51
C ASP A 219 -3.41 -1.89 -17.99
N ARG A 220 -4.54 -1.49 -17.39
CA ARG A 220 -4.70 -1.40 -15.92
C ARG A 220 -5.80 -2.34 -15.45
N PRO A 221 -5.55 -3.66 -15.42
CA PRO A 221 -6.55 -4.64 -15.00
C PRO A 221 -6.89 -4.45 -13.52
N TYR A 222 -8.13 -4.74 -13.14
CA TYR A 222 -8.63 -4.48 -11.79
C TYR A 222 -9.70 -5.49 -11.35
N ILE A 223 -9.83 -5.64 -10.03
CA ILE A 223 -10.99 -6.26 -9.40
C ILE A 223 -11.91 -5.14 -8.92
N GLN A 224 -13.20 -5.25 -9.22
CA GLN A 224 -14.23 -4.39 -8.69
C GLN A 224 -14.84 -5.05 -7.44
N ILE A 225 -14.87 -4.31 -6.32
CA ILE A 225 -15.42 -4.78 -5.05
C ILE A 225 -16.49 -3.83 -4.51
N LYS A 226 -17.40 -4.37 -3.70
CA LYS A 226 -18.43 -3.63 -2.96
C LYS A 226 -18.01 -3.43 -1.50
N LYS A 227 -17.97 -2.18 -1.04
CA LYS A 227 -17.77 -1.85 0.37
C LYS A 227 -19.07 -1.93 1.17
N LYS A 228 -18.96 -1.92 2.51
CA LYS A 228 -20.08 -1.97 3.45
C LYS A 228 -21.15 -0.90 3.18
N ASP A 229 -20.75 0.27 2.67
CA ASP A 229 -21.66 1.39 2.37
C ASP A 229 -22.24 1.35 0.94
N CYS A 230 -22.18 0.19 0.27
CA CYS A 230 -22.57 0.00 -1.14
C CYS A 230 -21.80 0.86 -2.15
N ILE A 231 -20.65 1.39 -1.76
CA ILE A 231 -19.72 2.09 -2.65
C ILE A 231 -18.82 1.06 -3.33
N SER A 232 -18.83 1.04 -4.66
CA SER A 232 -17.95 0.19 -5.45
C SER A 232 -16.54 0.79 -5.53
N GLU A 233 -15.52 -0.02 -5.31
CA GLU A 233 -14.10 0.37 -5.38
C GLU A 233 -13.32 -0.54 -6.33
N ARG A 234 -12.37 0.05 -7.07
CA ARG A 234 -11.43 -0.69 -7.91
C ARG A 234 -10.13 -0.98 -7.15
N ILE A 235 -9.73 -2.25 -7.16
CA ILE A 235 -8.40 -2.70 -6.76
C ILE A 235 -7.63 -3.00 -8.04
N TYR A 236 -6.70 -2.11 -8.40
CA TYR A 236 -5.85 -2.28 -9.56
C TYR A 236 -4.81 -3.37 -9.32
N LEU A 237 -4.63 -4.27 -10.29
CA LEU A 237 -3.72 -5.40 -10.17
C LEU A 237 -2.24 -5.01 -10.38
N ASN A 238 -1.99 -3.81 -10.92
CA ASN A 238 -0.67 -3.18 -10.99
C ASN A 238 -0.36 -2.24 -9.82
N ASP A 239 -1.29 -2.04 -8.89
CA ASP A 239 -1.07 -1.27 -7.66
C ASP A 239 -0.37 -2.14 -6.61
N THR A 240 0.92 -2.42 -6.86
CA THR A 240 1.66 -3.51 -6.19
C THR A 240 1.65 -3.42 -4.66
N PRO A 241 1.96 -2.26 -4.01
CA PRO A 241 2.00 -2.19 -2.55
C PRO A 241 0.64 -2.53 -1.92
N ARG A 242 -0.43 -1.97 -2.48
CA ARG A 242 -1.80 -2.21 -2.03
C ARG A 242 -2.20 -3.67 -2.20
N LEU A 243 -2.05 -4.22 -3.41
CA LEU A 243 -2.44 -5.60 -3.70
C LEU A 243 -1.65 -6.59 -2.84
N ARG A 244 -0.36 -6.33 -2.62
CA ARG A 244 0.51 -7.15 -1.77
C ARG A 244 0.03 -7.17 -0.31
N GLN A 245 -0.43 -6.04 0.21
CA GLN A 245 -1.00 -5.97 1.55
C GLN A 245 -2.32 -6.76 1.62
N ILE A 246 -3.19 -6.61 0.62
CA ILE A 246 -4.45 -7.36 0.54
C ILE A 246 -4.19 -8.87 0.51
N TYR A 247 -3.20 -9.34 -0.25
CA TYR A 247 -2.82 -10.75 -0.26
C TYR A 247 -2.29 -11.23 1.08
N TYR A 248 -1.55 -10.39 1.81
CA TYR A 248 -1.06 -10.72 3.14
C TYR A 248 -2.20 -10.86 4.13
N ASP A 249 -3.09 -9.87 4.19
CA ASP A 249 -4.22 -9.81 5.13
C ASP A 249 -5.19 -11.00 4.93
N ASN A 250 -5.32 -11.48 3.69
CA ASN A 250 -6.23 -12.56 3.32
C ASN A 250 -5.54 -13.91 3.07
N ASN A 251 -4.23 -14.02 3.32
CA ASN A 251 -3.43 -15.23 3.07
C ASN A 251 -3.59 -15.78 1.63
N CYS A 252 -3.56 -14.90 0.63
CA CYS A 252 -3.76 -15.22 -0.79
C CYS A 252 -2.45 -15.43 -1.57
N PHE A 253 -1.27 -15.38 -0.95
CA PHE A 253 -0.04 -15.71 -1.66
C PHE A 253 -0.04 -17.18 -2.08
N ARG A 254 0.13 -17.43 -3.38
CA ARG A 254 0.17 -18.76 -3.99
C ARG A 254 1.43 -18.87 -4.83
N LYS A 255 1.88 -20.11 -5.02
CA LYS A 255 2.99 -20.40 -5.93
C LYS A 255 2.56 -20.03 -7.35
N VAL A 256 3.42 -19.31 -8.06
CA VAL A 256 3.21 -19.00 -9.49
C VAL A 256 3.15 -20.32 -10.26
N ASN A 257 1.99 -20.63 -10.83
CA ASN A 257 1.84 -21.65 -11.86
C ASN A 257 1.68 -20.94 -13.21
N VAL A 258 0.66 -20.10 -13.39
CA VAL A 258 0.55 -19.21 -14.55
C VAL A 258 0.99 -17.79 -14.22
N ARG A 259 1.85 -17.21 -15.07
CA ARG A 259 2.28 -15.81 -14.93
C ARG A 259 1.16 -14.86 -15.35
N PHE A 260 0.74 -13.99 -14.42
CA PHE A 260 -0.36 -13.05 -14.64
C PHE A 260 -0.11 -12.12 -15.82
N GLU A 261 1.09 -11.56 -15.95
CA GLU A 261 1.42 -10.65 -17.06
C GLU A 261 1.23 -11.34 -18.42
N SER A 262 1.63 -12.60 -18.54
CA SER A 262 1.46 -13.38 -19.77
C SER A 262 -0.01 -13.70 -20.05
N LEU A 263 -0.80 -14.03 -19.02
CA LEU A 263 -2.24 -14.24 -19.16
C LEU A 263 -2.93 -12.94 -19.59
N ASN A 264 -2.70 -11.84 -18.88
CA ASN A 264 -3.32 -10.54 -19.20
C ASN A 264 -2.95 -10.08 -20.61
N TYR A 265 -1.72 -10.35 -21.06
CA TYR A 265 -1.30 -10.08 -22.42
C TYR A 265 -2.09 -10.92 -23.46
N ALA A 266 -2.23 -12.22 -23.25
CA ALA A 266 -3.02 -13.06 -24.16
C ALA A 266 -4.50 -12.62 -24.23
N LEU A 267 -5.08 -12.23 -23.09
CA LEU A 267 -6.44 -11.67 -23.03
C LEU A 267 -6.54 -10.30 -23.73
N LYS A 268 -5.48 -9.48 -23.67
CA LYS A 268 -5.40 -8.21 -24.42
C LYS A 268 -5.36 -8.45 -25.93
N VAL A 269 -4.67 -9.51 -26.39
CA VAL A 269 -4.65 -9.92 -27.81
C VAL A 269 -6.06 -10.24 -28.29
N ILE A 270 -6.84 -11.03 -27.53
CA ILE A 270 -8.25 -11.34 -27.86
C ILE A 270 -9.04 -10.04 -28.04
N LYS A 271 -9.00 -9.15 -27.05
CA LYS A 271 -9.71 -7.86 -27.10
C LYS A 271 -9.26 -6.97 -28.27
N SER A 272 -7.97 -6.95 -28.58
CA SER A 272 -7.43 -6.14 -29.70
C SER A 272 -7.96 -6.56 -31.07
N ARG A 273 -8.52 -7.78 -31.20
CA ARG A 273 -9.16 -8.26 -32.43
C ARG A 273 -10.66 -7.99 -32.50
N GLY A 274 -11.23 -7.35 -31.47
CA GLY A 274 -12.65 -7.07 -31.35
C GLY A 274 -13.46 -8.27 -30.85
N LEU A 275 -12.82 -9.20 -30.16
CA LEU A 275 -13.46 -10.37 -29.56
C LEU A 275 -13.64 -10.17 -28.06
N GLU A 276 -14.74 -10.70 -27.55
CA GLU A 276 -15.01 -10.81 -26.12
C GLU A 276 -14.66 -12.21 -25.63
N PHE A 277 -14.46 -12.34 -24.32
CA PHE A 277 -14.21 -13.61 -23.67
C PHE A 277 -14.99 -13.69 -22.37
N GLU A 278 -15.41 -14.89 -22.01
CA GLU A 278 -16.07 -15.20 -20.74
C GLU A 278 -15.23 -16.23 -19.98
N PHE A 279 -15.05 -16.06 -18.68
CA PHE A 279 -14.40 -17.10 -17.87
C PHE A 279 -15.34 -18.29 -17.73
N VAL A 280 -14.81 -19.50 -17.91
CA VAL A 280 -15.59 -20.75 -17.70
C VAL A 280 -16.03 -20.85 -16.25
N ASP A 281 -15.12 -20.53 -15.34
CA ASP A 281 -15.38 -20.35 -13.91
C ASP A 281 -14.58 -19.12 -13.46
N ILE A 282 -15.22 -18.18 -12.78
CA ILE A 282 -14.58 -16.97 -12.29
C ILE A 282 -13.49 -17.24 -11.24
N ASN A 283 -13.55 -18.42 -10.60
CA ASN A 283 -12.52 -18.91 -9.68
C ASN A 283 -11.34 -19.59 -10.41
N ASN A 284 -11.42 -19.73 -11.74
CA ASN A 284 -10.35 -20.24 -12.60
C ASN A 284 -10.13 -19.30 -13.81
N LEU A 285 -9.24 -18.33 -13.63
CA LEU A 285 -8.95 -17.29 -14.63
C LEU A 285 -8.14 -17.82 -15.83
N LYS A 286 -7.73 -19.09 -15.79
CA LYS A 286 -6.95 -19.75 -16.85
C LYS A 286 -7.82 -20.39 -17.92
N GLU A 287 -9.14 -20.34 -17.79
CA GLU A 287 -10.06 -20.94 -18.76
C GLU A 287 -11.10 -19.93 -19.21
N VAL A 288 -11.15 -19.69 -20.52
CA VAL A 288 -12.10 -18.75 -21.14
C VAL A 288 -12.79 -19.37 -22.34
N ILE A 289 -13.96 -18.84 -22.68
CA ILE A 289 -14.67 -19.11 -23.92
C ILE A 289 -14.56 -17.87 -24.80
N VAL A 290 -14.13 -18.07 -26.05
CA VAL A 290 -14.04 -17.02 -27.09
C VAL A 290 -14.75 -17.55 -28.33
N ASN A 291 -15.83 -16.87 -28.75
CA ASN A 291 -16.67 -17.31 -29.88
C ASN A 291 -17.04 -18.81 -29.84
N GLY A 292 -17.42 -19.30 -28.66
CA GLY A 292 -17.80 -20.70 -28.44
C GLY A 292 -16.63 -21.70 -28.33
N VAL A 293 -15.38 -21.24 -28.43
CA VAL A 293 -14.19 -22.10 -28.27
C VAL A 293 -13.60 -21.94 -26.87
N LYS A 294 -13.45 -23.06 -26.15
CA LYS A 294 -12.75 -23.11 -24.85
C LYS A 294 -11.24 -23.00 -25.06
N ILE A 295 -10.63 -21.99 -24.44
CA ILE A 295 -9.19 -21.74 -24.42
C ILE A 295 -8.67 -21.89 -23.00
N VAL A 296 -7.69 -22.78 -22.83
CA VAL A 296 -7.02 -23.09 -21.56
C VAL A 296 -5.60 -22.52 -21.61
N PHE A 297 -5.26 -21.65 -20.66
CA PHE A 297 -3.94 -21.03 -20.55
C PHE A 297 -3.05 -21.82 -19.60
N VAL A 298 -1.88 -22.23 -20.08
CA VAL A 298 -0.85 -22.91 -19.28
C VAL A 298 0.47 -22.15 -19.37
N TYR A 299 1.37 -22.37 -18.43
CA TYR A 299 2.70 -21.77 -18.44
C TYR A 299 3.75 -22.85 -18.11
N GLU A 300 4.17 -23.58 -19.14
CA GLU A 300 5.11 -24.70 -19.00
C GLU A 300 6.38 -24.41 -19.79
N TYR A 301 7.55 -24.59 -19.15
CA TYR A 301 8.84 -24.41 -19.84
C TYR A 301 8.95 -25.26 -21.12
N CYS A 302 8.46 -26.49 -21.03
CA CYS A 302 8.15 -27.37 -22.15
C CYS A 302 6.87 -28.15 -21.82
N LEU A 303 5.80 -27.89 -22.55
CA LEU A 303 4.56 -28.66 -22.44
C LEU A 303 4.80 -30.05 -23.04
N SER A 304 5.04 -31.01 -22.15
CA SER A 304 5.34 -32.41 -22.50
C SER A 304 4.08 -33.27 -22.61
N LYS A 305 4.21 -34.43 -23.26
CA LYS A 305 3.17 -35.48 -23.27
C LYS A 305 2.66 -35.83 -21.86
N VAL A 306 3.57 -35.96 -20.90
CA VAL A 306 3.22 -36.31 -19.50
C VAL A 306 2.37 -35.20 -18.86
N LYS A 307 2.72 -33.93 -19.10
CA LYS A 307 1.92 -32.80 -18.61
C LYS A 307 0.54 -32.73 -19.26
N LEU A 308 0.48 -32.94 -20.56
CA LEU A 308 -0.80 -32.97 -21.27
C LEU A 308 -1.74 -34.07 -20.74
N LEU A 309 -1.22 -35.26 -20.45
CA LEU A 309 -1.99 -36.33 -19.81
C LEU A 309 -2.50 -35.95 -18.41
N GLN A 310 -1.69 -35.23 -17.63
CA GLN A 310 -2.09 -34.77 -16.30
C GLN A 310 -3.21 -33.73 -16.35
N PHE A 311 -3.25 -32.89 -17.39
CA PHE A 311 -4.32 -31.91 -17.57
C PHE A 311 -5.65 -32.55 -17.97
N SER A 312 -5.63 -33.71 -18.65
CA SER A 312 -6.82 -34.40 -19.14
C SER A 312 -7.83 -33.46 -19.83
N PRO A 313 -7.39 -32.68 -20.84
CA PRO A 313 -8.24 -31.68 -21.50
C PRO A 313 -9.49 -32.28 -22.17
N GLU A 314 -10.54 -31.48 -22.21
CA GLU A 314 -11.77 -31.78 -22.96
C GLU A 314 -11.51 -31.81 -24.47
N GLU A 315 -12.22 -32.66 -25.21
CA GLU A 315 -12.15 -32.67 -26.67
C GLU A 315 -12.52 -31.29 -27.24
N SER A 316 -11.89 -30.89 -28.35
CA SER A 316 -12.12 -29.62 -29.06
C SER A 316 -11.71 -28.34 -28.32
N CYS A 317 -11.03 -28.43 -27.18
CA CYS A 317 -10.45 -27.26 -26.53
C CYS A 317 -9.12 -26.83 -27.19
N VAL A 318 -8.72 -25.59 -26.91
CA VAL A 318 -7.42 -25.03 -27.29
C VAL A 318 -6.57 -24.85 -26.05
N ILE A 319 -5.35 -25.38 -26.02
CA ILE A 319 -4.39 -25.14 -24.94
C ILE A 319 -3.32 -24.18 -25.46
N LEU A 320 -3.23 -23.00 -24.85
CA LEU A 320 -2.20 -22.01 -25.14
C LEU A 320 -1.10 -22.10 -24.09
N ASN A 321 0.10 -22.50 -24.51
CA ASN A 321 1.28 -22.37 -23.65
C ASN A 321 1.82 -20.93 -23.74
N LEU A 322 1.66 -20.19 -22.65
CA LEU A 322 2.06 -18.79 -22.52
C LEU A 322 3.59 -18.62 -22.40
N HIS A 323 4.31 -19.68 -22.02
CA HIS A 323 5.77 -19.64 -22.00
C HIS A 323 6.31 -19.62 -23.45
N ASN A 324 7.00 -18.53 -23.82
CA ASN A 324 7.48 -18.34 -25.20
C ASN A 324 9.01 -18.21 -25.33
N TRP A 325 9.78 -18.40 -24.25
CA TRP A 325 11.22 -18.12 -24.29
C TRP A 325 12.02 -19.15 -25.11
N ASN A 326 11.56 -20.40 -25.19
CA ASN A 326 12.23 -21.45 -25.98
C ASN A 326 11.73 -21.54 -27.42
N GLY A 327 10.96 -20.54 -27.90
CA GLY A 327 10.38 -20.52 -29.24
C GLY A 327 9.67 -21.82 -29.58
N GLU A 328 10.10 -22.49 -30.64
CA GLU A 328 9.44 -23.71 -31.12
C GLU A 328 9.52 -24.89 -30.15
N SER A 329 10.49 -24.89 -29.24
CA SER A 329 10.72 -25.97 -28.28
C SER A 329 9.88 -25.87 -27.00
N CYS A 330 8.91 -24.94 -26.94
CA CYS A 330 8.02 -24.80 -25.78
C CYS A 330 6.93 -25.88 -25.69
N ILE A 331 6.71 -26.66 -26.75
CA ILE A 331 5.76 -27.79 -26.77
C ILE A 331 6.49 -28.98 -27.43
N SER A 332 6.46 -30.15 -26.80
CA SER A 332 7.18 -31.32 -27.32
C SER A 332 6.45 -31.95 -28.51
N THR A 333 7.19 -32.60 -29.42
CA THR A 333 6.61 -33.31 -30.57
C THR A 333 5.60 -34.37 -30.11
N GLU A 334 5.91 -35.11 -29.06
CA GLU A 334 5.05 -36.14 -28.49
C GLU A 334 3.76 -35.55 -27.86
N ALA A 335 3.81 -34.30 -27.38
CA ALA A 335 2.63 -33.60 -26.91
C ALA A 335 1.69 -33.25 -28.08
N TYR A 336 2.24 -32.81 -29.22
CA TYR A 336 1.45 -32.58 -30.44
C TYR A 336 0.84 -33.87 -30.99
N GLU A 337 1.58 -34.98 -30.98
CA GLU A 337 1.05 -36.29 -31.40
C GLU A 337 -0.13 -36.72 -30.52
N LEU A 338 0.04 -36.66 -29.20
CA LEU A 338 -1.03 -36.98 -28.25
C LEU A 338 -2.24 -36.03 -28.40
N ALA A 339 -2.01 -34.73 -28.60
CA ALA A 339 -3.09 -33.77 -28.76
C ALA A 339 -3.97 -34.08 -29.98
N LYS A 340 -3.40 -34.62 -31.07
CA LYS A 340 -4.18 -35.10 -32.23
C LYS A 340 -5.09 -36.27 -31.86
N GLU A 341 -4.60 -37.21 -31.06
CA GLU A 341 -5.39 -38.35 -30.56
C GLU A 341 -6.53 -37.86 -29.65
N MET A 342 -6.27 -36.85 -28.81
CA MET A 342 -7.24 -36.24 -27.90
C MET A 342 -8.18 -35.22 -28.57
N LYS A 343 -7.98 -34.92 -29.86
CA LYS A 343 -8.69 -33.84 -30.60
C LYS A 343 -8.59 -32.48 -29.92
N VAL A 344 -7.42 -32.16 -29.37
CA VAL A 344 -7.09 -30.89 -28.71
C VAL A 344 -6.11 -30.12 -29.57
N LYS A 345 -6.28 -28.80 -29.66
CA LYS A 345 -5.34 -27.93 -30.36
C LYS A 345 -4.36 -27.31 -29.38
N LEU A 346 -3.07 -27.62 -29.53
CA LEU A 346 -2.01 -26.94 -28.78
C LEU A 346 -1.53 -25.73 -29.59
N LEU A 347 -1.30 -24.62 -28.90
CA LEU A 347 -0.75 -23.40 -29.49
C LEU A 347 0.35 -22.80 -28.63
N ARG A 348 1.33 -22.24 -29.32
CA ARG A 348 2.25 -21.23 -28.81
C ARG A 348 1.67 -19.82 -29.05
N MET A 349 2.30 -18.81 -28.45
CA MET A 349 1.85 -17.42 -28.60
C MET A 349 1.90 -16.90 -30.04
N ASP A 350 2.88 -17.33 -30.85
CA ASP A 350 2.98 -16.96 -32.27
C ASP A 350 1.80 -17.51 -33.10
N GLU A 351 1.43 -18.77 -32.86
CA GLU A 351 0.31 -19.43 -33.51
C GLU A 351 -1.04 -18.88 -33.02
N PHE A 352 -1.09 -18.45 -31.76
CA PHE A 352 -2.27 -17.86 -31.14
C PHE A 352 -2.75 -16.60 -31.86
N TYR A 353 -1.85 -15.75 -32.34
CA TYR A 353 -2.23 -14.55 -33.09
C TYR A 353 -3.01 -14.88 -34.36
N GLY A 354 -2.56 -15.90 -35.11
CA GLY A 354 -3.25 -16.37 -36.31
C GLY A 354 -4.57 -17.06 -35.96
N PHE A 355 -4.58 -17.86 -34.89
CA PHE A 355 -5.77 -18.55 -34.42
C PHE A 355 -6.90 -17.60 -34.02
N ILE A 356 -6.61 -16.57 -33.22
CA ILE A 356 -7.62 -15.59 -32.80
C ILE A 356 -8.26 -14.88 -34.00
N ASN A 357 -7.50 -14.59 -35.06
CA ASN A 357 -8.06 -14.03 -36.28
C ASN A 357 -8.95 -15.01 -37.06
N SER A 358 -8.71 -16.32 -36.92
CA SER A 358 -9.50 -17.35 -37.63
C SER A 358 -10.84 -17.66 -36.97
N ILE A 359 -10.99 -17.35 -35.68
CA ILE A 359 -12.24 -17.55 -34.94
C ILE A 359 -13.08 -16.28 -34.81
N LYS A 360 -12.58 -15.15 -35.32
CA LYS A 360 -13.37 -13.93 -35.53
C LYS A 360 -14.32 -14.11 -36.69
#